data_AF-A0A944SXT6-F1
#
_entry.id   AF-A0A944SXT6-F1
#
_cell.length_a   1.000
_cell.length_b   1.000
_cell.length_c   1.000
_cell.angle_alpha   90.00
_cell.angle_beta   90.00
_cell.angle_gamma   90.00
#
_symmetry.space_group_name_H-M   'P 1'
#
loop_
_entity.id
_entity.type
_entity.pdbx_description
1 polymer ?
#
loop_
_entity_poly.entity_id
_entity_poly.type
_entity_poly.pdbx_seq_one_letter_code
_entity_poly.pdbx_strand_id
1 'polypeptide(L)'
;MAEKTAVLNSGDTAWMLTATALVLFMTISGLPLFYAGMVRSKNVLSVLMQCFAITSLMTILWVLYAYSIAFGGEGLYWSGLDKMFLKGIGVDTLSGSIPETVFMTFQMTFAIITPALIVGAIAERMKFSAMLVFMTPWMTVVYAPVCYWVWRTGEWLGNKGILDFAGGTVVHINAGMAGIFCAESLGGAGFGDGINSIVSQVKVQSLGVGATLLYTGIMSAIILKVIHGIMGLRVSDDEEMEGLDLALHNERGYIISR
;
A
#
# COMPACT_ATOMS: atom_id res chain seq x y z
N MET A 1 6.28 -9.72 -27.81
CA MET A 1 4.92 -9.14 -27.84
C MET A 1 5.10 -7.66 -28.14
N ALA A 2 4.39 -7.10 -29.12
CA ALA A 2 4.50 -5.68 -29.43
C ALA A 2 4.13 -4.87 -28.18
N GLU A 3 5.01 -3.99 -27.75
CA GLU A 3 4.73 -3.04 -26.68
C GLU A 3 3.56 -2.18 -27.14
N LYS A 4 2.39 -2.40 -26.54
CA LYS A 4 1.18 -1.66 -26.87
C LYS A 4 1.46 -0.22 -26.48
N THR A 5 1.57 0.68 -27.46
CA THR A 5 1.80 2.11 -27.21
C THR A 5 0.81 2.58 -26.15
N ALA A 6 1.30 3.26 -25.13
CA ALA A 6 0.45 3.84 -24.09
C ALA A 6 -0.62 4.73 -24.74
N VAL A 7 -1.89 4.35 -24.62
CA VAL A 7 -3.03 5.12 -25.12
C VAL A 7 -3.86 5.55 -23.93
N LEU A 8 -4.10 6.86 -23.84
CA LEU A 8 -4.92 7.47 -22.79
C LEU A 8 -6.36 6.90 -22.85
N ASN A 9 -6.86 6.46 -21.70
CA ASN A 9 -8.23 6.01 -21.51
C ASN A 9 -8.92 6.88 -20.45
N SER A 10 -10.04 7.51 -20.84
CA SER A 10 -10.80 8.39 -19.95
C SER A 10 -11.51 7.65 -18.82
N GLY A 11 -11.98 6.43 -19.07
CA GLY A 11 -12.61 5.57 -18.05
C GLY A 11 -11.60 5.14 -16.98
N ASP A 12 -10.43 4.66 -17.40
CA ASP A 12 -9.34 4.29 -16.48
C ASP A 12 -8.91 5.51 -15.65
N THR A 13 -8.77 6.67 -16.30
CA THR A 13 -8.40 7.92 -15.62
C THR A 13 -9.46 8.35 -14.60
N ALA A 14 -10.74 8.30 -14.96
CA ALA A 14 -11.83 8.66 -14.06
C ALA A 14 -11.88 7.74 -12.83
N TRP A 15 -11.74 6.43 -13.05
CA TRP A 15 -11.69 5.46 -11.96
C TRP A 15 -10.51 5.72 -11.02
N MET A 16 -9.33 5.98 -11.57
CA MET A 16 -8.14 6.24 -10.77
C MET A 16 -8.23 7.54 -9.96
N LEU A 17 -8.89 8.58 -10.49
CA LEU A 17 -9.19 9.80 -9.73
C LEU A 17 -10.16 9.51 -8.57
N THR A 18 -11.22 8.74 -8.82
CA THR A 18 -12.16 8.32 -7.76
C THR A 18 -11.44 7.47 -6.71
N ALA A 19 -10.67 6.48 -7.11
CA ALA A 19 -9.90 5.61 -6.21
C ALA A 19 -8.92 6.43 -5.35
N THR A 20 -8.23 7.41 -5.94
CA THR A 20 -7.36 8.35 -5.19
C THR A 20 -8.13 9.05 -4.08
N ALA A 21 -9.31 9.60 -4.36
CA ALA A 21 -10.11 10.29 -3.36
C ALA A 21 -10.55 9.35 -2.22
N LEU A 22 -10.94 8.12 -2.57
CA LEU A 22 -11.34 7.09 -1.61
C LEU A 22 -10.17 6.68 -0.70
N VAL A 23 -8.97 6.45 -1.25
CA VAL A 23 -7.79 6.08 -0.44
C VAL A 23 -7.36 7.25 0.45
N LEU A 24 -7.40 8.49 -0.04
CA LEU A 24 -7.10 9.66 0.78
C LEU A 24 -8.10 9.81 1.94
N PHE A 25 -9.38 9.52 1.72
CA PHE A 25 -10.41 9.53 2.76
C PHE A 25 -10.11 8.54 3.90
N MET A 26 -9.46 7.41 3.59
CA MET A 26 -9.01 6.47 4.62
C MET A 26 -8.03 7.13 5.60
N THR A 27 -7.18 8.05 5.15
CA THR A 27 -6.20 8.72 6.03
C THR A 27 -6.80 9.92 6.76
N ILE A 28 -7.47 10.82 6.05
CA ILE A 28 -7.93 12.10 6.64
C ILE A 28 -9.13 11.89 7.58
N SER A 29 -9.99 10.93 7.27
CA SER A 29 -11.21 10.65 8.04
C SER A 29 -11.13 9.29 8.74
N GLY A 30 -10.77 8.24 7.99
CA GLY A 30 -10.79 6.86 8.49
C GLY A 30 -9.86 6.64 9.69
N LEU A 31 -8.57 6.92 9.53
CA LEU A 31 -7.57 6.68 10.58
C LEU A 31 -7.82 7.51 11.85
N PRO A 32 -8.14 8.82 11.79
CA PRO A 32 -8.53 9.58 12.97
C PRO A 32 -9.70 8.96 13.71
N LEU A 33 -10.77 8.55 13.01
CA LEU A 33 -11.93 7.94 13.65
C LEU A 33 -11.60 6.57 14.26
N PHE A 34 -10.81 5.76 13.54
CA PHE A 34 -10.38 4.44 14.00
C PHE A 34 -9.51 4.54 15.25
N TYR A 35 -8.46 5.38 15.22
CA TYR A 35 -7.56 5.56 16.35
C TYR A 35 -8.21 6.35 17.49
N ALA A 36 -9.12 7.29 17.23
CA ALA A 36 -9.89 7.98 18.26
C ALA A 36 -10.67 7.00 19.15
N GLY A 37 -11.18 5.90 18.58
CA GLY A 37 -11.87 4.85 19.33
C GLY A 37 -10.96 3.98 20.22
N MET A 38 -9.65 4.03 20.01
CA MET A 38 -8.66 3.24 20.77
C MET A 38 -7.84 4.05 21.77
N VAL A 39 -7.95 5.39 21.74
CA VAL A 39 -7.25 6.29 22.67
C VAL A 39 -8.22 6.88 23.69
N ARG A 40 -7.67 7.48 24.75
CA ARG A 40 -8.50 8.19 25.73
C ARG A 40 -9.09 9.45 25.09
N SER A 41 -10.31 9.81 25.48
CA SER A 41 -11.05 10.96 24.93
C SER A 41 -10.24 12.27 24.91
N LYS A 42 -9.40 12.50 25.92
CA LYS A 42 -8.51 13.66 26.01
C LYS A 42 -7.43 13.76 24.91
N ASN A 43 -7.16 12.67 24.20
CA ASN A 43 -6.11 12.56 23.19
C ASN A 43 -6.65 12.44 21.75
N VAL A 44 -7.97 12.40 21.56
CA VAL A 44 -8.61 12.27 20.24
C VAL A 44 -8.17 13.39 19.28
N LEU A 45 -8.11 14.63 19.76
CA LEU A 45 -7.66 15.76 18.94
C LEU A 45 -6.19 15.60 18.50
N SER A 46 -5.33 15.07 19.37
CA SER A 46 -3.92 14.84 19.03
C SER A 46 -3.78 13.87 17.86
N VAL A 47 -4.53 12.77 17.86
CA VAL A 47 -4.53 11.77 16.79
C VAL A 47 -5.01 12.38 15.47
N LEU A 48 -6.10 13.15 15.51
CA LEU A 48 -6.60 13.85 14.33
C LEU A 48 -5.53 14.78 13.76
N MET A 49 -4.89 15.61 14.60
CA MET A 49 -3.84 16.52 14.17
C MET A 49 -2.61 15.79 13.59
N GLN A 50 -2.24 14.64 14.15
CA GLN A 50 -1.15 13.83 13.64
C GLN A 50 -1.45 13.31 12.23
N CYS A 51 -2.63 12.75 11.98
CA CYS A 51 -3.01 12.26 10.64
C CYS A 51 -3.04 13.39 9.59
N PHE A 52 -3.58 14.57 9.93
CA PHE A 52 -3.58 15.73 9.03
C PHE A 52 -2.17 16.24 8.74
N ALA A 53 -1.31 16.32 9.76
CA ALA A 53 0.06 16.77 9.61
C ALA A 53 0.90 15.80 8.78
N ILE A 54 0.72 14.49 8.97
CA ILE A 54 1.39 13.45 8.18
C ILE A 54 0.91 13.52 6.73
N THR A 55 -0.40 13.67 6.49
CA THR A 55 -0.94 13.85 5.13
C THR A 55 -0.23 14.99 4.41
N SER A 56 -0.07 16.13 5.09
CA SER A 56 0.60 17.32 4.53
C SER A 56 2.09 17.07 4.30
N LEU A 57 2.79 16.55 5.32
CA LEU A 57 4.23 16.30 5.25
C LEU A 57 4.57 15.28 4.16
N MET A 58 3.88 14.15 4.11
CA MET A 58 4.12 13.10 3.13
C MET A 58 3.83 13.57 1.70
N THR A 59 2.77 14.37 1.50
CA THR A 59 2.47 15.02 0.21
C THR A 59 3.66 15.85 -0.28
N ILE A 60 4.21 16.69 0.60
CA ILE A 60 5.36 17.55 0.26
C ILE A 60 6.57 16.68 -0.08
N LEU A 61 6.95 15.73 0.78
CA LEU A 61 8.13 14.89 0.54
C LEU A 61 7.98 14.03 -0.74
N TRP A 62 6.78 13.54 -1.02
CA TRP A 62 6.46 12.77 -2.22
C TRP A 62 6.71 13.55 -3.50
N VAL A 63 6.15 14.76 -3.58
CA VAL A 63 6.31 15.66 -4.74
C VAL A 63 7.75 16.15 -4.88
N LEU A 64 8.42 16.45 -3.76
CA LEU A 64 9.79 16.95 -3.80
C LEU A 64 10.76 15.90 -4.33
N TYR A 65 10.72 14.67 -3.82
CA TYR A 65 11.70 13.65 -4.22
C TYR A 65 11.24 12.20 -4.04
N ALA A 66 10.34 11.87 -3.09
CA ALA A 66 10.10 10.46 -2.78
C ALA A 66 9.39 9.69 -3.90
N TYR A 67 8.57 10.37 -4.72
CA TYR A 67 8.08 9.78 -5.97
C TYR A 67 9.21 9.37 -6.90
N SER A 68 10.23 10.22 -7.02
CA SER A 68 11.42 9.95 -7.82
C SER A 68 12.22 8.76 -7.29
N ILE A 69 12.26 8.56 -5.98
CA ILE A 69 12.92 7.39 -5.37
C ILE A 69 12.16 6.09 -5.67
N ALA A 70 10.84 6.16 -5.68
CA ALA A 70 9.97 5.00 -5.88
C ALA A 70 9.76 4.63 -7.37
N PHE A 71 9.72 5.63 -8.26
CA PHE A 71 9.31 5.46 -9.66
C PHE A 71 10.11 6.31 -10.67
N GLY A 72 11.23 6.93 -10.26
CA GLY A 72 11.92 7.94 -11.07
C GLY A 72 12.83 7.38 -12.16
N GLY A 73 13.49 6.26 -11.91
CA GLY A 73 14.48 5.69 -12.82
C GLY A 73 14.71 4.19 -12.64
N GLU A 74 15.95 3.75 -12.94
CA GLU A 74 16.40 2.36 -12.87
C GLU A 74 17.62 2.25 -11.96
N GLY A 75 17.67 1.20 -11.14
CA GLY A 75 18.73 0.97 -10.16
C GLY A 75 18.48 -0.27 -9.31
N LEU A 76 19.50 -0.83 -8.66
CA LEU A 76 19.31 -2.12 -8.00
C LEU A 76 18.41 -2.05 -6.74
N TYR A 77 18.59 -1.01 -5.93
CA TYR A 77 17.89 -0.83 -4.65
C TYR A 77 17.24 0.54 -4.48
N TRP A 78 17.46 1.44 -5.44
CA TRP A 78 17.08 2.84 -5.39
C TRP A 78 16.93 3.36 -6.82
N SER A 79 15.80 3.98 -7.16
CA SER A 79 15.53 4.37 -8.55
C SER A 79 16.12 5.72 -8.97
N GLY A 80 16.73 6.46 -8.04
CA GLY A 80 17.45 7.71 -8.32
C GLY A 80 16.68 8.96 -7.92
N LEU A 81 17.07 10.09 -8.52
CA LEU A 81 16.45 11.41 -8.32
C LEU A 81 16.06 12.06 -9.66
N ASP A 82 15.90 11.26 -10.72
CA ASP A 82 15.71 11.76 -12.09
C ASP A 82 14.42 12.55 -12.27
N LYS A 83 13.35 12.16 -11.56
CA LYS A 83 12.06 12.84 -11.48
C LYS A 83 11.88 13.71 -10.23
N MET A 84 12.98 14.17 -9.60
CA MET A 84 12.90 15.08 -8.46
C MET A 84 12.13 16.35 -8.86
N PHE A 85 11.29 16.87 -7.98
CA PHE A 85 10.33 17.95 -8.28
C PHE A 85 9.40 17.66 -9.48
N LEU A 86 9.09 16.39 -9.72
CA LEU A 86 8.29 15.94 -10.86
C LEU A 86 8.91 16.31 -12.21
N LYS A 87 10.24 16.45 -12.27
CA LYS A 87 10.97 16.77 -13.50
C LYS A 87 10.65 15.73 -14.58
N GLY A 88 10.26 16.22 -15.76
CA GLY A 88 9.93 15.38 -16.90
C GLY A 88 8.51 14.82 -16.89
N ILE A 89 7.67 15.16 -15.89
CA ILE A 89 6.25 14.78 -15.84
C ILE A 89 5.42 15.97 -16.33
N GLY A 90 4.75 15.79 -17.47
CA GLY A 90 3.95 16.81 -18.14
C GLY A 90 2.47 16.44 -18.24
N VAL A 91 1.71 17.20 -19.01
CA VAL A 91 0.29 16.89 -19.27
C VAL A 91 0.12 15.69 -20.20
N ASP A 92 1.12 15.41 -21.04
CA ASP A 92 1.08 14.34 -22.05
C ASP A 92 1.81 13.07 -21.61
N THR A 93 2.42 13.05 -20.42
CA THR A 93 3.14 11.88 -19.91
C THR A 93 2.17 10.84 -19.36
N LEU A 94 2.30 9.59 -19.82
CA LEU A 94 1.41 8.49 -19.45
C LEU A 94 2.14 7.42 -18.63
N SER A 95 1.41 6.82 -17.71
CA SER A 95 1.79 5.59 -17.01
C SER A 95 0.74 4.52 -17.34
N GLY A 96 1.03 3.64 -18.28
CA GLY A 96 0.03 2.72 -18.83
C GLY A 96 -1.03 3.48 -19.64
N SER A 97 -2.30 3.38 -19.24
CA SER A 97 -3.44 4.04 -19.92
C SER A 97 -3.90 5.35 -19.27
N ILE A 98 -3.20 5.82 -18.22
CA ILE A 98 -3.57 7.03 -17.45
C ILE A 98 -2.46 8.07 -17.45
N PRO A 99 -2.76 9.37 -17.21
CA PRO A 99 -1.73 10.37 -17.00
C PRO A 99 -0.81 10.02 -15.83
N GLU A 100 0.49 10.23 -15.99
CA GLU A 100 1.48 9.95 -14.95
C GLU A 100 1.22 10.80 -13.69
N THR A 101 0.67 12.01 -13.84
CA THR A 101 0.24 12.85 -12.72
C THR A 101 -0.86 12.19 -11.88
N VAL A 102 -1.78 11.45 -12.51
CA VAL A 102 -2.84 10.69 -11.83
C VAL A 102 -2.25 9.47 -11.13
N PHE A 103 -1.34 8.74 -11.78
CA PHE A 103 -0.62 7.64 -11.15
C PHE A 103 0.20 8.10 -9.93
N MET A 104 0.97 9.18 -10.07
CA MET A 104 1.76 9.79 -9.00
C MET A 104 0.88 10.18 -7.81
N THR A 105 -0.26 10.81 -8.07
CA THR A 105 -1.21 11.26 -7.04
C THR A 105 -1.90 10.08 -6.37
N PHE A 106 -2.28 9.04 -7.12
CA PHE A 106 -2.81 7.80 -6.56
C PHE A 106 -1.78 7.14 -5.63
N GLN A 107 -0.53 6.95 -6.09
CA GLN A 107 0.53 6.36 -5.27
C GLN A 107 0.88 7.20 -4.04
N MET A 108 0.77 8.52 -4.14
CA MET A 108 0.94 9.42 -3.00
C MET A 108 0.00 9.10 -1.85
N THR A 109 -1.22 8.63 -2.12
CA THR A 109 -2.18 8.25 -1.06
C THR A 109 -1.69 7.06 -0.23
N PHE A 110 -1.00 6.09 -0.85
CA PHE A 110 -0.35 4.98 -0.15
C PHE A 110 0.87 5.47 0.64
N ALA A 111 1.62 6.41 0.07
CA ALA A 111 2.76 7.05 0.73
C ALA A 111 2.33 7.89 1.95
N ILE A 112 1.11 8.41 1.94
CA ILE A 112 0.48 9.13 3.05
C ILE A 112 -0.05 8.17 4.13
N ILE A 113 -0.80 7.14 3.73
CA ILE A 113 -1.47 6.26 4.71
C ILE A 113 -0.46 5.39 5.48
N THR A 114 0.65 4.99 4.85
CA THR A 114 1.61 4.06 5.46
C THR A 114 2.25 4.64 6.74
N PRO A 115 2.82 5.86 6.73
CA PRO A 115 3.33 6.48 7.96
C PRO A 115 2.21 6.86 8.94
N ALA A 116 1.01 7.17 8.44
CA ALA A 116 -0.14 7.46 9.30
C ALA A 116 -0.60 6.22 10.10
N LEU A 117 -0.43 5.01 9.58
CA LEU A 117 -0.68 3.76 10.33
C LEU A 117 0.27 3.59 11.53
N ILE A 118 1.49 4.12 11.46
CA ILE A 118 2.47 4.06 12.56
C ILE A 118 1.99 4.90 13.76
N VAL A 119 1.14 5.92 13.53
CA VAL A 119 0.57 6.77 14.60
C VAL A 119 -0.12 5.93 15.67
N GLY A 120 -0.82 4.86 15.26
CA GLY A 120 -1.48 3.96 16.21
C GLY A 120 -0.52 3.35 17.24
N ALA A 121 0.73 3.08 16.87
CA ALA A 121 1.73 2.48 17.74
C ALA A 121 2.42 3.49 18.67
N ILE A 122 2.39 4.79 18.33
CA ILE A 122 2.99 5.89 19.12
C ILE A 122 1.95 6.78 19.81
N ALA A 123 0.67 6.41 19.70
CA ALA A 123 -0.44 7.23 20.17
C ALA A 123 -0.29 7.58 21.66
N GLU A 124 -0.65 8.81 22.01
CA GLU A 124 -0.62 9.39 23.37
C GLU A 124 0.76 9.58 24.04
N ARG A 125 1.88 9.12 23.45
CA ARG A 125 3.19 9.10 24.15
C ARG A 125 4.36 9.76 23.42
N MET A 126 4.29 9.97 22.10
CA MET A 126 5.34 10.64 21.33
C MET A 126 5.09 12.14 21.14
N LYS A 127 6.13 12.97 21.25
CA LYS A 127 6.06 14.40 20.91
C LYS A 127 5.71 14.58 19.43
N PHE A 128 4.83 15.55 19.14
CA PHE A 128 4.44 15.87 17.77
C PHE A 128 5.63 16.20 16.85
N SER A 129 6.59 17.00 17.32
CA SER A 129 7.80 17.32 16.55
C SER A 129 8.67 16.10 16.29
N ALA A 130 8.82 15.21 17.27
CA ALA A 130 9.58 13.97 17.13
C ALA A 130 8.92 13.06 16.09
N MET A 131 7.59 12.98 16.08
CA MET A 131 6.84 12.24 15.05
C MET A 131 7.16 12.76 13.65
N LEU A 132 7.09 14.07 13.41
CA LEU A 132 7.39 14.66 12.09
C LEU A 132 8.84 14.38 11.65
N VAL A 133 9.79 14.52 12.58
CA VAL A 133 11.22 14.27 12.33
C VAL A 133 11.49 12.79 12.09
N PHE A 134 10.71 11.87 12.67
CA PHE A 134 10.81 10.45 12.40
C PHE A 134 10.20 10.07 11.05
N MET A 135 9.00 10.57 10.73
CA MET A 135 8.30 10.21 9.48
C MET A 135 9.03 10.69 8.22
N THR A 136 9.78 11.79 8.31
CA THR A 136 10.55 12.35 7.18
C THR A 136 11.62 11.40 6.63
N PRO A 137 12.64 10.99 7.41
CA PRO A 137 13.61 10.01 6.97
C PRO A 137 12.96 8.65 6.75
N TRP A 138 11.93 8.26 7.51
CA TRP A 138 11.25 6.98 7.33
C TRP A 138 10.60 6.85 5.94
N MET A 139 9.91 7.89 5.46
CA MET A 139 9.43 7.97 4.07
C MET A 139 10.56 7.75 3.06
N THR A 140 11.71 8.36 3.32
CA THR A 140 12.84 8.41 2.39
C THR A 140 13.61 7.09 2.31
N VAL A 141 13.94 6.50 3.45
CA VAL A 141 14.87 5.35 3.52
C VAL A 141 14.15 4.02 3.74
N VAL A 142 12.86 4.05 4.07
CA VAL A 142 12.06 2.83 4.30
C VAL A 142 10.94 2.73 3.27
N TYR A 143 9.99 3.67 3.26
CA TYR A 143 8.82 3.55 2.39
C TYR A 143 9.17 3.57 0.90
N ALA A 144 9.87 4.61 0.44
CA ALA A 144 10.15 4.77 -0.99
C ALA A 144 11.01 3.64 -1.57
N PRO A 145 12.08 3.15 -0.89
CA PRO A 145 12.81 1.97 -1.36
C PRO A 145 11.96 0.69 -1.36
N VAL A 146 11.16 0.42 -0.32
CA VAL A 146 10.29 -0.77 -0.29
C VAL A 146 9.26 -0.72 -1.42
N CYS A 147 8.69 0.44 -1.68
CA CYS A 147 7.80 0.69 -2.80
C CYS A 147 8.49 0.35 -4.14
N TYR A 148 9.72 0.84 -4.33
CA TYR A 148 10.52 0.52 -5.51
C TYR A 148 10.79 -0.99 -5.65
N TRP A 149 11.19 -1.66 -4.57
CA TRP A 149 11.55 -3.08 -4.59
C TRP A 149 10.40 -3.98 -5.00
N VAL A 150 9.17 -3.63 -4.60
CA VAL A 150 7.99 -4.50 -4.70
C VAL A 150 7.12 -4.14 -5.90
N TRP A 151 6.84 -2.85 -6.14
CA TRP A 151 5.89 -2.40 -7.17
C TRP A 151 6.54 -2.03 -8.49
N ARG A 152 7.87 -1.91 -8.57
CA ARG A 152 8.54 -1.76 -9.86
C ARG A 152 8.80 -3.14 -10.48
N THR A 153 8.03 -3.46 -11.51
CA THR A 153 8.29 -4.60 -12.39
C THR A 153 9.62 -4.40 -13.10
N GLY A 154 10.50 -5.39 -13.09
CA GLY A 154 11.85 -5.26 -13.67
C GLY A 154 12.98 -5.12 -12.64
N GLU A 155 12.68 -5.03 -11.35
CA GLU A 155 13.66 -4.77 -10.28
C GLU A 155 13.61 -5.78 -9.11
N TRP A 156 14.55 -5.71 -8.17
CA TRP A 156 14.84 -6.69 -7.11
C TRP A 156 13.74 -7.71 -6.73
N LEU A 157 12.73 -7.34 -5.91
CA LEU A 157 11.68 -8.29 -5.47
C LEU A 157 10.58 -8.47 -6.52
N GLY A 158 10.23 -7.42 -7.27
CA GLY A 158 9.31 -7.50 -8.40
C GLY A 158 9.72 -8.57 -9.44
N ASN A 159 11.03 -8.68 -9.72
CA ASN A 159 11.62 -9.70 -10.60
C ASN A 159 11.62 -11.11 -10.02
N LYS A 160 11.49 -11.24 -8.70
CA LYS A 160 11.41 -12.54 -8.03
C LYS A 160 9.98 -13.08 -8.01
N GLY A 161 9.03 -12.39 -8.65
CA GLY A 161 7.63 -12.82 -8.73
C GLY A 161 6.85 -12.59 -7.45
N ILE A 162 7.26 -11.63 -6.61
CA ILE A 162 6.45 -11.23 -5.46
C ILE A 162 5.12 -10.65 -5.97
N LEU A 163 4.00 -11.13 -5.41
CA LEU A 163 2.67 -10.63 -5.75
C LEU A 163 2.19 -9.73 -4.62
N ASP A 164 2.21 -8.41 -4.88
CA ASP A 164 1.65 -7.42 -3.97
C ASP A 164 0.73 -6.47 -4.73
N PHE A 165 -0.56 -6.84 -4.78
CA PHE A 165 -1.56 -6.13 -5.57
C PHE A 165 -1.85 -4.71 -5.07
N ALA A 166 -1.97 -4.53 -3.74
CA ALA A 166 -2.48 -3.30 -3.13
C ALA A 166 -1.71 -2.86 -1.88
N GLY A 167 -0.52 -3.39 -1.62
CA GLY A 167 0.37 -2.92 -0.57
C GLY A 167 0.34 -3.77 0.70
N GLY A 168 0.06 -5.07 0.59
CA GLY A 168 0.26 -6.00 1.69
C GLY A 168 1.67 -5.91 2.27
N THR A 169 2.68 -5.82 1.39
CA THR A 169 4.08 -5.64 1.78
C THR A 169 4.41 -4.17 1.97
N VAL A 170 4.16 -3.35 0.94
CA VAL A 170 4.62 -1.94 0.89
C VAL A 170 4.00 -1.07 1.99
N VAL A 171 2.75 -1.34 2.36
CA VAL A 171 1.97 -0.56 3.33
C VAL A 171 1.88 -1.29 4.66
N HIS A 172 1.21 -2.44 4.68
CA HIS A 172 0.76 -3.05 5.93
C HIS A 172 1.89 -3.70 6.73
N ILE A 173 2.69 -4.58 6.09
CA ILE A 173 3.86 -5.17 6.74
C ILE A 173 4.86 -4.08 7.10
N ASN A 174 5.10 -3.13 6.21
CA ASN A 174 6.05 -2.04 6.44
C ASN A 174 5.69 -1.19 7.67
N ALA A 175 4.46 -0.66 7.73
CA ALA A 175 3.98 0.10 8.89
C ALA A 175 3.91 -0.75 10.17
N GLY A 176 3.47 -2.01 10.06
CA GLY A 176 3.39 -2.93 11.20
C GLY A 176 4.75 -3.21 11.82
N MET A 177 5.78 -3.41 10.99
CA MET A 177 7.15 -3.62 11.47
C MET A 177 7.73 -2.37 12.15
N ALA A 178 7.43 -1.17 11.63
CA ALA A 178 7.82 0.07 12.31
C ALA A 178 7.14 0.20 13.69
N GLY A 179 5.89 -0.24 13.81
CA GLY A 179 5.15 -0.28 15.08
C GLY A 179 5.79 -1.16 16.16
N ILE A 180 6.49 -2.23 15.79
CA ILE A 180 7.18 -3.11 16.76
C ILE A 180 8.29 -2.39 17.53
N PHE A 181 8.86 -1.33 16.96
CA PHE A 181 9.89 -0.53 17.61
C PHE A 181 9.32 0.57 18.53
N CYS A 182 8.00 0.65 18.71
CA CYS A 182 7.33 1.60 19.61
C CYS A 182 7.35 1.15 21.09
N ALA A 183 8.49 0.64 21.56
CA ALA A 183 8.70 0.30 22.96
C ALA A 183 8.60 1.53 23.88
N GLU A 184 8.15 1.36 25.12
CA GLU A 184 8.07 2.47 26.09
C GLU A 184 9.43 3.15 26.31
N SER A 185 10.51 2.35 26.32
CA SER A 185 11.90 2.84 26.46
C SER A 185 12.34 3.78 25.34
N LEU A 186 11.63 3.78 24.21
CA LEU A 186 11.88 4.65 23.05
C LEU A 186 10.79 5.74 22.91
N GLY A 187 9.92 5.89 23.91
CA GLY A 187 8.84 6.88 23.91
C GLY A 187 7.58 6.45 23.14
N GLY A 188 7.46 5.17 22.79
CA GLY A 188 6.25 4.60 22.17
C GLY A 188 5.18 4.20 23.20
N ALA A 189 4.03 3.70 22.72
CA ALA A 189 2.89 3.36 23.57
C ALA A 189 3.14 2.15 24.50
N GLY A 190 4.20 1.38 24.24
CA GLY A 190 4.48 0.11 24.91
C GLY A 190 3.87 -1.08 24.18
N PHE A 191 3.94 -2.24 24.80
CA PHE A 191 3.39 -3.48 24.25
C PHE A 191 2.22 -3.98 25.10
N GLY A 192 1.52 -5.01 24.63
CA GLY A 192 0.45 -5.64 25.40
C GLY A 192 0.95 -6.27 26.71
N ASP A 193 0.01 -6.56 27.62
CA ASP A 193 0.31 -7.13 28.93
C ASP A 193 1.24 -8.34 28.84
N GLY A 194 2.34 -8.31 29.61
CA GLY A 194 3.35 -9.37 29.64
C GLY A 194 4.44 -9.27 28.57
N ILE A 195 4.41 -8.27 27.69
CA ILE A 195 5.45 -8.04 26.68
C ILE A 195 6.35 -6.88 27.10
N ASN A 196 7.57 -7.17 27.52
CA ASN A 196 8.46 -6.18 28.14
C ASN A 196 9.67 -5.78 27.29
N SER A 197 9.78 -6.30 26.06
CA SER A 197 10.91 -6.00 25.17
C SER A 197 10.50 -6.03 23.70
N ILE A 198 11.27 -5.32 22.86
CA ILE A 198 11.12 -5.36 21.40
C ILE A 198 11.26 -6.80 20.90
N VAL A 199 12.20 -7.56 21.45
CA VAL A 199 12.42 -8.97 21.07
C VAL A 199 11.20 -9.83 21.38
N SER A 200 10.57 -9.66 22.55
CA SER A 200 9.32 -10.37 22.86
C SER A 200 8.19 -9.94 21.94
N GLN A 201 8.10 -8.66 21.57
CA GLN A 201 7.10 -8.18 20.62
C GLN A 201 7.31 -8.80 19.22
N VAL A 202 8.54 -8.82 18.70
CA VAL A 202 8.87 -9.48 17.43
C VAL A 202 8.44 -10.95 17.45
N LYS A 203 8.71 -11.67 18.56
CA LYS A 203 8.32 -13.08 18.70
C LYS A 203 6.80 -13.28 18.65
N VAL A 204 6.04 -12.49 19.41
CA VAL A 204 4.57 -12.58 19.44
C VAL A 204 3.98 -12.23 18.08
N GLN A 205 4.47 -11.17 17.42
CA GLN A 205 4.01 -10.79 16.09
C GLN A 205 4.35 -11.86 15.05
N SER A 206 5.55 -12.47 15.12
CA SER A 206 5.95 -13.56 14.22
C SER A 206 5.07 -14.79 14.41
N LEU A 207 4.71 -15.13 15.65
CA LEU A 207 3.76 -16.20 15.95
C LEU A 207 2.37 -15.90 15.36
N GLY A 208 1.88 -14.67 15.53
CA GLY A 208 0.60 -14.22 14.97
C GLY A 208 0.57 -14.35 13.44
N VAL A 209 1.61 -13.86 12.76
CA VAL A 209 1.77 -14.00 11.30
C VAL A 209 1.84 -15.46 10.88
N GLY A 210 2.65 -16.28 11.56
CA GLY A 210 2.76 -17.71 11.24
C GLY A 210 1.44 -18.46 11.43
N ALA A 211 0.71 -18.18 12.51
CA ALA A 211 -0.58 -18.80 12.81
C ALA A 211 -1.65 -18.42 11.78
N THR A 212 -1.72 -17.15 11.39
CA THR A 212 -2.70 -16.70 10.37
C THR A 212 -2.37 -17.26 9.00
N LEU A 213 -1.09 -17.27 8.59
CA LEU A 213 -0.67 -17.89 7.33
C LEU A 213 -1.02 -19.38 7.28
N LEU A 214 -0.73 -20.12 8.36
CA LEU A 214 -1.03 -21.54 8.45
C LEU A 214 -2.53 -21.81 8.39
N TYR A 215 -3.31 -21.10 9.21
CA TYR A 215 -4.76 -21.27 9.26
C TYR A 215 -5.41 -20.93 7.92
N THR A 216 -5.09 -19.76 7.35
CA THR A 216 -5.64 -19.34 6.05
C THR A 216 -5.24 -20.31 4.96
N GLY A 217 -3.98 -20.74 4.90
CA GLY A 217 -3.51 -21.71 3.90
C GLY A 217 -4.26 -23.05 3.98
N ILE A 218 -4.36 -23.62 5.19
CA ILE A 218 -5.05 -24.90 5.41
C ILE A 218 -6.54 -24.77 5.09
N MET A 219 -7.22 -23.77 5.64
CA MET A 219 -8.66 -23.62 5.47
C MET A 219 -9.02 -23.31 4.02
N SER A 220 -8.28 -22.43 3.34
CA SER A 220 -8.47 -22.19 1.91
C SER A 220 -8.26 -23.46 1.09
N ALA A 221 -7.24 -24.27 1.39
CA ALA A 221 -7.01 -25.53 0.69
C ALA A 221 -8.14 -26.55 0.92
N ILE A 222 -8.68 -26.63 2.15
CA ILE A 222 -9.84 -27.48 2.46
C ILE A 222 -11.06 -27.01 1.67
N ILE A 223 -11.38 -25.72 1.71
CA ILE A 223 -12.53 -25.14 1.00
C ILE A 223 -12.41 -25.42 -0.50
N LEU A 224 -11.26 -25.14 -1.10
CA LEU A 224 -11.02 -25.39 -2.53
C LEU A 224 -11.19 -26.87 -2.88
N LYS A 225 -10.67 -27.80 -2.06
CA LYS A 225 -10.83 -29.24 -2.30
C LYS A 225 -12.27 -29.70 -2.17
N VAL A 226 -13.03 -29.17 -1.21
CA VAL A 226 -14.46 -29.47 -1.05
C VAL A 226 -15.23 -28.98 -2.26
N ILE A 227 -15.02 -27.73 -2.69
CA ILE A 227 -15.67 -27.18 -3.90
C ILE A 227 -15.30 -28.03 -5.14
N HIS A 228 -14.02 -28.34 -5.31
CA HIS A 228 -13.55 -29.17 -6.41
C HIS A 228 -14.27 -30.53 -6.46
N GLY A 229 -14.45 -31.18 -5.30
CA GLY A 229 -15.14 -32.46 -5.21
C GLY A 229 -16.64 -32.40 -5.47
N ILE A 230 -17.28 -31.23 -5.29
CA ILE A 230 -18.73 -31.05 -5.50
C ILE A 230 -19.05 -30.62 -6.93
N MET A 231 -18.32 -29.65 -7.47
CA MET A 231 -18.69 -28.99 -8.73
C MET A 231 -17.51 -28.73 -9.68
N GLY A 232 -16.30 -29.15 -9.33
CA GLY A 232 -15.09 -28.74 -10.05
C GLY A 232 -14.69 -27.29 -9.77
N LEU A 233 -13.45 -26.93 -10.09
CA LEU A 233 -12.93 -25.56 -9.86
C LEU A 233 -12.61 -24.82 -11.15
N ARG A 234 -12.31 -25.54 -12.23
CA ARG A 234 -11.89 -24.96 -13.50
C ARG A 234 -12.99 -25.22 -14.52
N VAL A 235 -13.26 -24.23 -15.36
CA VAL A 235 -14.11 -24.39 -16.55
C VAL A 235 -13.48 -25.37 -17.54
N SER A 236 -14.27 -25.85 -18.49
CA SER A 236 -13.76 -26.65 -19.60
C SER A 236 -12.86 -25.83 -20.53
N ASP A 237 -12.00 -26.49 -21.29
CA ASP A 237 -11.11 -25.84 -22.25
C ASP A 237 -11.90 -25.07 -23.33
N ASP A 238 -13.08 -25.56 -23.71
CA ASP A 238 -13.97 -24.89 -24.67
C ASP A 238 -14.55 -23.59 -24.10
N GLU A 239 -15.00 -23.59 -22.84
CA GLU A 239 -15.46 -22.38 -22.14
C GLU A 239 -14.33 -21.38 -21.91
N GLU A 240 -13.10 -21.85 -21.65
CA GLU A 240 -11.91 -21.00 -21.51
C GLU A 240 -11.55 -20.34 -22.86
N MET A 241 -11.69 -21.04 -23.99
CA MET A 241 -11.47 -20.50 -25.34
C MET A 241 -12.55 -19.52 -25.78
N GLU A 242 -13.83 -19.78 -25.46
CA GLU A 242 -14.96 -18.90 -25.78
C GLU A 242 -14.92 -17.59 -24.96
N GLY A 243 -14.35 -17.65 -23.75
CA GLY A 243 -14.26 -16.56 -22.81
C GLY A 243 -15.40 -16.61 -21.79
N LEU A 244 -15.04 -16.46 -20.51
CA LEU A 244 -15.95 -16.71 -19.38
C LEU A 244 -17.22 -15.85 -19.38
N ASP A 245 -17.13 -14.61 -19.88
CA ASP A 245 -18.29 -13.70 -19.99
C ASP A 245 -19.39 -14.32 -20.89
N LEU A 246 -19.01 -14.90 -22.02
CA LEU A 246 -19.94 -15.54 -22.94
C LEU A 246 -20.32 -16.94 -22.46
N ALA A 247 -19.32 -17.74 -22.08
CA ALA A 247 -19.51 -19.14 -21.71
C ALA A 247 -20.35 -19.33 -20.43
N LEU A 248 -20.12 -18.52 -19.40
CA LEU A 248 -20.78 -18.66 -18.10
C LEU A 248 -21.90 -17.64 -17.85
N HIS A 249 -21.83 -16.48 -18.49
CA HIS A 249 -22.76 -15.37 -18.22
C HIS A 249 -23.61 -14.99 -19.45
N ASN A 250 -23.30 -15.53 -20.63
CA ASN A 250 -23.96 -15.21 -21.90
C ASN A 250 -24.01 -13.69 -22.17
N GLU A 251 -22.99 -12.96 -21.72
CA GLU A 251 -22.85 -11.52 -21.83
C GLU A 251 -21.53 -11.15 -22.52
N ARG A 252 -21.45 -9.92 -23.05
CA ARG A 252 -20.20 -9.35 -23.58
C ARG A 252 -19.94 -8.03 -22.90
N GLY A 253 -18.83 -7.93 -22.16
CA GLY A 253 -18.44 -6.68 -21.50
C GLY A 253 -18.22 -5.51 -22.48
N TYR A 254 -17.76 -5.79 -23.70
CA TYR A 254 -17.56 -4.79 -24.75
C TYR A 254 -17.92 -5.33 -26.13
N ILE A 255 -18.65 -4.54 -26.93
CA ILE A 255 -18.87 -4.81 -28.35
C ILE A 255 -17.85 -3.98 -29.13
N ILE A 256 -16.76 -4.60 -29.54
CA ILE A 256 -15.77 -3.96 -30.41
C ILE A 256 -16.31 -4.04 -31.84
N SER A 257 -16.95 -2.98 -32.34
CA SER A 257 -17.25 -2.88 -33.77
C SER A 257 -15.94 -2.71 -34.53
N ARG A 258 -15.64 -3.62 -35.44
CA ARG A 258 -14.61 -3.40 -36.46
C ARG A 258 -15.08 -2.42 -37.51
#